data_AF-A0A954YYS0-F1
#
_entry.id   AF-A0A954YYS0-F1
#
_cell.length_a   1.000
_cell.length_b   1.000
_cell.length_c   1.000
_cell.angle_alpha   90.00
_cell.angle_beta   90.00
_cell.angle_gamma   90.00
#
_symmetry.space_group_name_H-M   'P 1'
#
loop_
_entity.id
_entity.type
_entity.pdbx_description
1 polymer ?
#
loop_
_entity_poly.entity_id
_entity_poly.type
_entity_poly.pdbx_seq_one_letter_code
_entity_poly.pdbx_strand_id
1 'polypeptide(L)'
;MKQPNRQRRALQSHHRFLSIAIASLPLLLGCQKTEHVTIDPRLDSGARTSLRDALPIFGASGSRVSWKEMIRAAEHQDVIIIGEQHDDAVGHATELAFVEDAVARWPDTSLSLEMLDRRRQATADDYVTGIIDRDTFIQEVATTKFRAIARSYLAGDIDRATFEDRAFSMGWPDWMNN
;
A
#
# COMPACT_ATOMS: atom_id res chain seq x y z
N MET A 1 58.70 -80.82 19.32
CA MET A 1 58.92 -81.40 17.98
C MET A 1 57.61 -81.99 17.45
N LYS A 2 56.81 -81.21 16.71
CA LYS A 2 55.91 -81.61 15.61
C LYS A 2 55.30 -80.34 15.00
N GLN A 3 55.40 -80.25 13.67
CA GLN A 3 55.03 -79.11 12.83
C GLN A 3 53.50 -78.89 12.70
N PRO A 4 53.07 -77.69 12.21
CA PRO A 4 51.69 -77.23 12.21
C PRO A 4 50.93 -77.64 10.94
N ASN A 5 49.59 -77.60 10.98
CA ASN A 5 48.78 -77.66 9.76
C ASN A 5 47.68 -76.58 9.73
N ARG A 6 47.84 -75.73 8.70
CA ARG A 6 46.89 -74.85 8.01
C ARG A 6 45.43 -75.30 8.09
N GLN A 7 44.50 -74.34 8.09
CA GLN A 7 43.66 -74.02 6.91
C GLN A 7 43.11 -72.60 7.01
N ARG A 8 43.19 -71.87 5.90
CA ARG A 8 42.68 -70.52 5.66
C ARG A 8 41.22 -70.62 5.20
N ARG A 9 40.38 -69.65 5.57
CA ARG A 9 39.17 -69.16 4.85
C ARG A 9 38.48 -68.16 5.78
N ALA A 10 37.85 -67.08 5.36
CA ALA A 10 37.88 -66.27 4.15
C ALA A 10 37.17 -64.97 4.58
N LEU A 11 37.70 -63.80 4.19
CA LEU A 11 36.98 -62.54 4.26
C LEU A 11 35.79 -62.62 3.30
N GLN A 12 34.57 -62.36 3.77
CA GLN A 12 33.47 -61.93 2.90
C GLN A 12 32.65 -60.84 3.61
N SER A 13 32.85 -59.62 3.13
CA SER A 13 31.97 -58.47 3.33
C SER A 13 30.78 -58.59 2.37
N HIS A 14 29.55 -58.47 2.88
CA HIS A 14 28.40 -58.18 2.03
C HIS A 14 27.53 -57.10 2.66
N HIS A 15 27.66 -55.90 2.10
CA HIS A 15 26.74 -54.77 2.21
C HIS A 15 25.31 -55.22 1.92
N ARG A 16 24.34 -54.84 2.77
CA ARG A 16 22.92 -54.81 2.39
C ARG A 16 22.14 -53.67 3.07
N PHE A 17 21.87 -52.67 2.24
CA PHE A 17 20.64 -51.87 2.13
C PHE A 17 20.15 -51.03 3.33
N LEU A 18 20.49 -49.75 3.23
CA LEU A 18 19.85 -48.61 3.89
C LEU A 18 18.43 -48.44 3.34
N SER A 19 17.40 -48.82 4.09
CA SER A 19 16.00 -48.49 3.78
C SER A 19 15.67 -47.13 4.41
N ILE A 20 15.82 -46.06 3.62
CA ILE A 20 15.24 -44.75 3.96
C ILE A 20 13.74 -44.87 3.72
N ALA A 21 12.96 -44.96 4.81
CA ALA A 21 11.52 -44.80 4.75
C ALA A 21 11.23 -43.35 4.39
N ILE A 22 10.92 -43.07 3.12
CA ILE A 22 10.36 -41.80 2.69
C ILE A 22 8.93 -41.78 3.21
N ALA A 23 8.74 -41.20 4.39
CA ALA A 23 7.43 -40.85 4.89
C ALA A 23 6.84 -39.81 3.93
N SER A 24 5.85 -40.24 3.16
CA SER A 24 5.04 -39.41 2.29
C SER A 24 4.35 -38.32 3.11
N LEU A 25 4.93 -37.13 3.10
CA LEU A 25 4.35 -35.92 3.64
C LEU A 25 3.14 -35.56 2.77
N PRO A 26 1.90 -35.52 3.30
CA PRO A 26 0.75 -35.12 2.51
C PRO A 26 0.94 -33.67 2.05
N LEU A 27 1.04 -33.48 0.74
CA LEU A 27 0.90 -32.17 0.10
C LEU A 27 -0.50 -31.67 0.44
N LEU A 28 -0.58 -30.84 1.48
CA LEU A 28 -1.73 -29.97 1.70
C LEU A 28 -1.75 -29.00 0.52
N LEU A 29 -2.53 -29.33 -0.50
CA LEU A 29 -3.06 -28.39 -1.47
C LEU A 29 -3.97 -27.43 -0.70
N GLY A 30 -3.35 -26.49 0.01
CA GLY A 30 -4.05 -25.34 0.54
C GLY A 30 -4.54 -24.52 -0.64
N CYS A 31 -5.86 -24.43 -0.80
CA CYS A 31 -6.43 -23.27 -1.46
C CYS A 31 -5.97 -22.05 -0.65
N GLN A 32 -4.95 -21.33 -1.14
CA GLN A 32 -4.86 -19.92 -0.78
C GLN A 32 -6.11 -19.28 -1.38
N LYS A 33 -7.10 -19.01 -0.52
CA LYS A 33 -8.05 -17.95 -0.81
C LYS A 33 -7.20 -16.69 -0.85
N THR A 34 -6.83 -16.26 -2.04
CA THR A 34 -6.48 -14.86 -2.23
C THR A 34 -7.77 -14.12 -1.93
N GLU A 35 -7.93 -13.65 -0.69
CA GLU A 35 -8.90 -12.60 -0.45
C GLU A 35 -8.45 -11.46 -1.35
N HIS A 36 -9.25 -11.21 -2.37
CA HIS A 36 -9.22 -9.95 -3.05
C HIS A 36 -9.60 -8.95 -1.96
N VAL A 37 -8.60 -8.32 -1.34
CA VAL A 37 -8.86 -7.26 -0.39
C VAL A 37 -9.43 -6.13 -1.24
N THR A 38 -10.75 -6.06 -1.31
CA THR A 38 -11.44 -4.88 -1.83
C THR A 38 -11.28 -3.82 -0.76
N ILE A 39 -10.16 -3.11 -0.83
CA ILE A 39 -9.89 -1.98 0.02
C ILE A 39 -10.80 -0.85 -0.45
N ASP A 40 -11.82 -0.52 0.36
CA ASP A 40 -12.66 0.65 0.14
C ASP A 40 -11.80 1.91 0.34
N PRO A 41 -11.69 2.85 -0.61
CA PRO A 41 -10.92 4.10 -0.43
C PRO A 41 -11.28 4.89 0.84
N ARG A 42 -12.46 4.67 1.42
CA ARG A 42 -12.91 5.23 2.71
C ARG A 42 -12.30 4.56 3.93
N LEU A 43 -11.26 3.74 3.76
CA LEU A 43 -10.62 2.99 4.83
C LEU A 43 -10.40 3.87 6.05
N ASP A 44 -11.02 3.44 7.16
CA ASP A 44 -10.71 4.03 8.46
C ASP A 44 -9.21 3.92 8.75
N SER A 45 -8.75 4.66 9.76
CA SER A 45 -7.34 4.67 10.17
C SER A 45 -6.75 3.28 10.41
N GLY A 46 -7.57 2.30 10.82
CA GLY A 46 -7.15 0.92 11.04
C GLY A 46 -6.85 0.18 9.73
N ALA A 47 -7.68 0.38 8.72
CA ALA A 47 -7.43 -0.23 7.42
C ALA A 47 -6.26 0.46 6.69
N ARG A 48 -6.04 1.78 6.86
CA ARG A 48 -4.82 2.46 6.37
C ARG A 48 -3.55 2.02 7.11
N THR A 49 -3.67 1.58 8.36
CA THR A 49 -2.55 0.92 9.07
C THR A 49 -2.20 -0.40 8.39
N SER A 50 -3.22 -1.19 8.02
CA SER A 50 -3.03 -2.48 7.34
C SER A 50 -2.40 -2.36 5.95
N LEU A 51 -2.62 -1.25 5.24
CA LEU A 51 -1.99 -0.97 3.93
C LEU A 51 -0.46 -0.99 4.00
N ARG A 52 0.12 -0.46 5.09
CA ARG A 52 1.58 -0.37 5.29
C ARG A 52 2.24 -1.75 5.32
N ASP A 53 1.49 -2.77 5.73
CA ASP A 53 1.97 -4.16 5.81
C ASP A 53 1.52 -5.02 4.61
N ALA A 54 0.38 -4.71 4.00
CA ALA A 54 -0.24 -5.53 2.97
C ALA A 54 0.33 -5.28 1.56
N LEU A 55 0.78 -4.05 1.26
CA LEU A 55 1.15 -3.70 -0.11
C LEU A 55 2.59 -4.13 -0.46
N PRO A 56 2.78 -4.81 -1.61
CA PRO A 56 4.11 -5.17 -2.07
C PRO A 56 4.84 -3.94 -2.62
N ILE A 57 5.91 -3.50 -1.96
CA ILE A 57 6.76 -2.40 -2.42
C ILE A 57 8.05 -2.96 -2.99
N PHE A 58 8.50 -2.40 -4.11
CA PHE A 58 9.73 -2.81 -4.78
C PHE A 58 10.67 -1.60 -4.94
N GLY A 59 11.93 -1.78 -4.56
CA GLY A 59 12.98 -0.78 -4.77
C GLY A 59 13.51 -0.79 -6.21
N ALA A 60 14.43 0.13 -6.50
CA ALA A 60 15.00 0.30 -7.86
C ALA A 60 15.65 -0.97 -8.45
N SER A 61 16.13 -1.89 -7.61
CA SER A 61 16.68 -3.18 -8.05
C SER A 61 15.61 -4.23 -8.39
N GLY A 62 14.33 -3.92 -8.23
CA GLY A 62 13.21 -4.86 -8.30
C GLY A 62 13.09 -5.77 -7.06
N SER A 63 13.93 -5.57 -6.05
CA SER A 63 13.82 -6.30 -4.78
C SER A 63 12.69 -5.74 -3.93
N ARG A 64 12.01 -6.62 -3.19
CA ARG A 64 11.00 -6.20 -2.22
C ARG A 64 11.65 -5.37 -1.12
N VAL A 65 10.99 -4.28 -0.74
CA VAL A 65 11.33 -3.47 0.42
C VAL A 65 10.08 -3.31 1.28
N SER A 66 10.28 -3.12 2.57
CA SER A 66 9.22 -2.81 3.52
C SER A 66 8.80 -1.33 3.40
N TRP A 67 7.59 -1.02 3.87
CA TRP A 67 7.13 0.36 4.03
C TRP A 67 8.13 1.22 4.82
N LYS A 68 8.64 0.68 5.93
CA LYS A 68 9.64 1.36 6.76
C LYS A 68 10.94 1.61 6.02
N GLU A 69 11.34 0.75 5.07
CA GLU A 69 12.52 0.98 4.22
C GLU A 69 12.25 2.08 3.19
N MET A 70 11.06 2.11 2.59
CA MET A 70 10.64 3.17 1.69
C MET A 70 10.65 4.55 2.39
N ILE A 71 10.05 4.65 3.58
CA ILE A 71 10.06 5.89 4.38
C ILE A 71 11.50 6.30 4.78
N ARG A 72 12.38 5.35 5.09
CA ARG A 72 13.80 5.67 5.35
C ARG A 72 14.53 6.16 4.09
N ALA A 73 14.22 5.61 2.92
CA ALA A 73 14.82 6.09 1.68
C ALA A 73 14.40 7.54 1.35
N ALA A 74 13.16 7.91 1.69
CA ALA A 74 12.62 9.25 1.55
C ALA A 74 13.32 10.30 2.45
N GLU A 75 13.88 9.89 3.60
CA GLU A 75 14.60 10.77 4.55
C GLU A 75 15.78 11.52 3.95
N HIS A 76 16.34 10.99 2.86
CA HIS A 76 17.53 11.54 2.23
C HIS A 76 17.21 12.35 0.95
N GLN A 77 15.93 12.65 0.71
CA GLN A 77 15.48 13.35 -0.48
C GLN A 77 14.89 14.71 -0.10
N ASP A 78 15.25 15.76 -0.85
CA ASP A 78 14.64 17.08 -0.72
C ASP A 78 13.24 17.12 -1.36
N VAL A 79 13.02 16.29 -2.38
CA VAL A 79 11.77 16.22 -3.15
C VAL A 79 11.39 14.77 -3.39
N ILE A 80 10.15 14.41 -3.08
CA ILE A 80 9.56 13.11 -3.36
C ILE A 80 8.40 13.33 -4.32
N ILE A 81 8.41 12.59 -5.42
CA ILE A 81 7.32 12.60 -6.41
C ILE A 81 6.60 11.27 -6.30
N ILE A 82 5.29 11.33 -6.06
CA ILE A 82 4.41 10.16 -6.06
C ILE A 82 3.55 10.27 -7.31
N GLY A 83 3.60 9.24 -8.15
CA GLY A 83 2.75 9.14 -9.33
C GLY A 83 1.49 8.35 -9.00
N GLU A 84 0.35 8.85 -9.45
CA GLU A 84 -0.96 8.26 -9.17
C GLU A 84 -1.67 7.80 -10.44
N GLN A 85 -2.63 6.90 -10.25
CA GLN A 85 -3.72 6.68 -11.19
C GLN A 85 -4.96 7.34 -10.58
N HIS A 86 -5.50 8.36 -11.25
CA HIS A 86 -6.54 9.29 -10.73
C HIS A 86 -7.83 8.62 -10.23
N ASP A 87 -8.08 7.36 -10.61
CA ASP A 87 -9.24 6.56 -10.26
C ASP A 87 -8.85 5.26 -9.52
N ASP A 88 -7.71 5.26 -8.81
CA ASP A 88 -7.28 4.17 -7.94
C ASP A 88 -7.42 4.53 -6.46
N ALA A 89 -8.50 4.04 -5.88
CA ALA A 89 -8.82 4.12 -4.46
C ALA A 89 -7.69 3.65 -3.53
N VAL A 90 -7.03 2.54 -3.89
CA VAL A 90 -5.95 1.97 -3.08
C VAL A 90 -4.70 2.84 -3.23
N GLY A 91 -4.45 3.35 -4.43
CA GLY A 91 -3.42 4.34 -4.72
C GLY A 91 -3.53 5.56 -3.81
N HIS A 92 -4.67 6.25 -3.84
CA HIS A 92 -4.91 7.43 -3.00
C HIS A 92 -4.78 7.14 -1.49
N ALA A 93 -5.30 5.99 -1.02
CA ALA A 93 -5.17 5.62 0.39
C ALA A 93 -3.70 5.35 0.78
N THR A 94 -2.90 4.83 -0.14
CA THR A 94 -1.46 4.61 0.03
C THR A 94 -0.69 5.92 0.08
N GLU A 95 -1.00 6.86 -0.81
CA GLU A 95 -0.43 8.21 -0.82
C GLU A 95 -0.72 8.96 0.48
N LEU A 96 -1.95 8.90 0.96
CA LEU A 96 -2.33 9.50 2.23
C LEU A 96 -1.54 8.87 3.39
N ALA A 97 -1.42 7.55 3.44
CA ALA A 97 -0.62 6.88 4.46
C ALA A 97 0.86 7.29 4.41
N PHE A 98 1.40 7.53 3.20
CA PHE A 98 2.77 8.04 3.03
C PHE A 98 2.89 9.46 3.58
N VAL A 99 1.97 10.36 3.22
CA VAL A 99 1.96 11.76 3.67
C VAL A 99 1.82 11.84 5.20
N GLU A 100 0.97 11.02 5.82
CA GLU A 100 0.87 10.94 7.28
C GLU A 100 2.21 10.60 7.93
N ASP A 101 2.90 9.58 7.43
CA ASP A 101 4.19 9.16 7.98
C ASP A 101 5.28 10.20 7.71
N ALA A 102 5.24 10.87 6.55
CA ALA A 102 6.16 11.94 6.19
C ALA A 102 5.99 13.16 7.09
N VAL A 103 4.77 13.67 7.27
CA VAL A 103 4.48 14.83 8.14
C VAL A 103 4.78 14.51 9.60
N ALA A 104 4.46 13.29 10.07
CA ALA A 104 4.78 12.86 11.43
C ALA A 104 6.29 12.82 11.70
N ARG A 105 7.10 12.50 10.68
CA ARG A 105 8.56 12.38 10.79
C ARG A 105 9.30 13.69 10.48
N TRP A 106 8.79 14.46 9.54
CA TRP A 106 9.33 15.73 9.06
C TRP A 106 8.23 16.80 9.12
N PRO A 107 8.04 17.46 10.28
CA PRO A 107 6.93 18.40 10.48
C PRO A 107 6.91 19.60 9.51
N ASP A 108 8.06 19.95 8.94
CA ASP A 108 8.20 21.02 7.94
C ASP A 108 7.88 20.56 6.50
N THR A 109 7.30 19.36 6.33
CA THR A 109 6.90 18.83 5.02
C THR A 109 5.88 19.75 4.34
N SER A 110 6.17 20.14 3.10
CA SER A 110 5.21 20.81 2.22
C SER A 110 4.62 19.81 1.23
N LEU A 111 3.31 19.89 0.99
CA LEU A 111 2.58 19.03 0.04
C LEU A 111 2.13 19.84 -1.17
N SER A 112 2.45 19.35 -2.36
CA SER A 112 1.94 19.87 -3.64
C SER A 112 1.03 18.84 -4.28
N LEU A 113 -0.09 19.26 -4.85
CA LEU A 113 -1.13 18.39 -5.39
C LEU A 113 -1.39 18.75 -6.85
N GLU A 114 -1.34 17.78 -7.76
CA GLU A 114 -1.53 18.01 -9.21
C GLU A 114 -2.84 18.78 -9.49
N MET A 115 -3.88 18.42 -8.76
CA MET A 115 -5.24 18.91 -8.98
C MET A 115 -5.54 20.26 -8.30
N LEU A 116 -4.56 20.81 -7.56
CA LEU A 116 -4.64 22.11 -6.92
C LEU A 116 -3.56 23.05 -7.47
N ASP A 117 -3.88 23.75 -8.56
CA ASP A 117 -2.90 24.63 -9.21
C ASP A 117 -2.52 25.83 -8.32
N ARG A 118 -1.32 26.37 -8.57
CA ARG A 118 -0.72 27.47 -7.81
C ARG A 118 -1.63 28.69 -7.61
N ARG A 119 -2.58 28.99 -8.51
CA ARG A 119 -3.50 30.13 -8.35
C ARG A 119 -4.42 29.98 -7.15
N ARG A 120 -4.60 28.75 -6.65
CA ARG A 120 -5.46 28.41 -5.51
C ARG A 120 -4.72 28.40 -4.18
N GLN A 121 -3.46 28.84 -4.12
CA GLN A 121 -2.68 28.83 -2.89
C GLN A 121 -3.36 29.59 -1.74
N ALA A 122 -3.89 30.80 -2.00
CA ALA A 122 -4.57 31.57 -0.96
C ALA A 122 -5.80 30.82 -0.39
N THR A 123 -6.59 30.19 -1.25
CA THR A 123 -7.74 29.37 -0.84
C THR A 123 -7.31 28.15 -0.02
N ALA A 124 -6.18 27.52 -0.38
CA ALA A 124 -5.62 26.41 0.37
C ALA A 124 -5.12 26.84 1.76
N ASP A 125 -4.43 27.98 1.83
CA ASP A 125 -3.95 28.56 3.08
C ASP A 125 -5.12 28.92 4.00
N ASP A 126 -6.18 29.53 3.45
CA ASP A 126 -7.40 29.86 4.20
C ASP A 126 -8.09 28.59 4.76
N TYR A 127 -8.10 27.50 4.00
CA TYR A 127 -8.68 26.23 4.46
C TYR A 127 -7.84 25.60 5.57
N VAL A 128 -6.52 25.49 5.37
CA VAL A 128 -5.60 24.87 6.34
C VAL A 128 -5.53 25.68 7.64
N THR A 129 -5.68 27.01 7.57
CA THR A 129 -5.74 27.88 8.76
C THR A 129 -7.12 27.98 9.39
N GLY A 130 -8.15 27.36 8.79
CA GLY A 130 -9.51 27.35 9.30
C GLY A 130 -10.29 28.66 9.09
N ILE A 131 -9.82 29.54 8.20
CA ILE A 131 -10.54 30.76 7.79
C ILE A 131 -11.79 30.40 6.98
N ILE A 132 -11.69 29.39 6.11
CA ILE A 132 -12.83 28.81 5.39
C ILE A 132 -13.06 27.36 5.81
N ASP A 133 -14.32 26.95 5.80
CA ASP A 133 -14.68 25.55 6.04
C ASP A 133 -14.47 24.70 4.77
N ARG A 134 -14.63 23.38 4.93
CA ARG A 134 -14.48 22.40 3.84
C ARG A 134 -15.42 22.68 2.68
N ASP A 135 -16.67 23.04 2.98
CA ASP A 135 -17.71 23.22 1.97
C ASP A 135 -17.40 24.45 1.11
N THR A 136 -16.95 25.53 1.75
CA THR A 136 -16.42 26.73 1.07
C THR A 136 -15.18 26.38 0.26
N PHE A 137 -14.23 25.63 0.82
CA PHE A 137 -13.03 25.19 0.09
C PHE A 137 -13.38 24.42 -1.18
N ILE A 138 -14.24 23.39 -1.08
CA ILE A 138 -14.72 22.60 -2.22
C ILE A 138 -15.36 23.51 -3.27
N GLN A 139 -16.19 24.45 -2.86
CA GLN A 139 -16.85 25.39 -3.77
C GLN A 139 -15.84 26.26 -4.54
N GLU A 140 -14.80 26.76 -3.87
CA GLU A 140 -13.78 27.62 -4.47
C GLU A 140 -12.82 26.84 -5.39
N VAL A 141 -12.48 25.60 -5.05
CA VAL A 141 -11.53 24.81 -5.86
C VAL A 141 -12.20 24.00 -6.97
N ALA A 142 -13.52 23.76 -6.90
CA ALA A 142 -14.30 23.04 -7.91
C ALA A 142 -14.06 23.53 -9.33
N THR A 143 -13.46 22.67 -10.16
CA THR A 143 -13.36 22.96 -11.59
C THR A 143 -14.74 22.94 -12.25
N THR A 144 -14.84 23.48 -13.47
CA THR A 144 -16.09 23.47 -14.24
C THR A 144 -16.72 22.08 -14.37
N LYS A 145 -15.90 21.04 -14.44
CA LYS A 145 -16.33 19.64 -14.56
C LYS A 145 -17.10 19.16 -13.32
N PHE A 146 -16.72 19.63 -12.14
CA PHE A 146 -17.24 19.13 -10.85
C PHE A 146 -18.26 20.06 -10.19
N ARG A 147 -18.37 21.30 -10.68
CA ARG A 147 -19.27 22.33 -10.15
C ARG A 147 -20.74 21.89 -10.04
N ALA A 148 -21.22 21.03 -10.94
CA ALA A 148 -22.60 20.54 -10.87
C ALA A 148 -22.83 19.61 -9.68
N ILE A 149 -21.91 18.67 -9.44
CA ILE A 149 -22.00 17.68 -8.36
C ILE A 149 -21.70 18.31 -7.00
N ALA A 150 -20.75 19.24 -6.95
CA ALA A 150 -20.49 20.04 -5.75
C ALA A 150 -21.73 20.84 -5.35
N ARG A 151 -22.44 21.46 -6.29
CA ARG A 151 -23.69 22.17 -5.98
C ARG A 151 -24.78 21.25 -5.44
N SER A 152 -24.96 20.06 -6.02
CA SER A 152 -25.95 19.10 -5.49
C SER A 152 -25.60 18.64 -4.07
N TYR A 153 -24.32 18.43 -3.77
CA TYR A 153 -23.87 18.09 -2.42
C TYR A 153 -24.12 19.24 -1.44
N LEU A 154 -23.68 20.45 -1.79
CA LEU A 154 -23.83 21.65 -0.96
C LEU A 154 -25.29 22.07 -0.76
N ALA A 155 -26.17 21.74 -1.70
CA ALA A 155 -27.61 21.94 -1.57
C ALA A 155 -28.31 20.86 -0.72
N GLY A 156 -27.61 19.77 -0.38
CA GLY A 156 -28.17 18.62 0.33
C GLY A 156 -29.00 17.68 -0.55
N ASP A 157 -28.91 17.81 -1.89
CA ASP A 157 -29.61 16.93 -2.84
C ASP A 157 -29.02 15.52 -2.89
N ILE A 158 -27.73 15.40 -2.59
CA ILE A 158 -26.99 14.14 -2.49
C ILE A 158 -26.21 14.09 -1.19
N ASP A 159 -26.12 12.91 -0.59
CA ASP A 159 -25.28 12.71 0.59
C ASP A 159 -23.79 12.70 0.25
N ARG A 160 -22.96 12.75 1.29
CA ARG A 160 -21.49 12.73 1.16
C ARG A 160 -21.00 11.51 0.40
N ALA A 161 -21.51 10.32 0.70
CA ALA A 161 -21.08 9.09 0.04
C ALA A 161 -21.34 9.13 -1.47
N THR A 162 -22.49 9.67 -1.87
CA THR A 162 -22.88 9.85 -3.27
C THR A 162 -22.07 10.94 -3.95
N PHE A 163 -21.76 12.03 -3.25
CA PHE A 163 -20.85 13.07 -3.75
C PHE A 163 -19.47 12.47 -4.04
N GLU A 164 -18.90 11.75 -3.09
CA GLU A 164 -17.58 11.13 -3.18
C GLU A 164 -17.50 10.13 -4.34
N ASP A 165 -18.46 9.20 -4.43
CA ASP A 165 -18.51 8.19 -5.51
C ASP A 165 -18.61 8.83 -6.91
N ARG A 166 -19.46 9.84 -7.05
CA ARG A 166 -19.63 10.53 -8.34
C ARG A 166 -18.45 11.44 -8.67
N ALA A 167 -17.85 12.07 -7.66
CA ALA A 167 -16.66 12.89 -7.85
C ALA A 167 -15.50 12.00 -8.31
N PHE A 168 -15.26 10.88 -7.63
CA PHE A 168 -14.24 9.89 -7.96
C PHE A 168 -14.39 9.34 -9.38
N SER A 169 -15.59 8.87 -9.76
CA SER A 169 -15.85 8.39 -11.13
C SER A 169 -15.67 9.47 -12.22
N MET A 170 -15.67 10.74 -11.84
CA MET A 170 -15.38 11.87 -12.73
C MET A 170 -13.92 12.32 -12.69
N GLY A 171 -13.04 11.64 -11.93
CA GLY A 171 -11.62 11.98 -11.74
C GLY A 171 -11.39 13.15 -10.80
N TRP A 172 -12.23 13.29 -9.77
CA TRP A 172 -11.99 14.21 -8.64
C TRP A 172 -11.11 13.50 -7.61
N PRO A 173 -10.14 14.19 -6.99
CA PRO A 173 -9.26 13.56 -6.01
C PRO A 173 -9.99 13.17 -4.73
N ASP A 174 -9.74 11.96 -4.21
CA ASP A 174 -10.34 11.49 -2.96
C ASP A 174 -9.80 12.19 -1.71
N TRP A 175 -8.63 12.83 -1.77
CA TRP A 175 -8.02 13.47 -0.58
C TRP A 175 -8.79 14.70 -0.06
N MET A 176 -9.74 15.27 -0.83
CA MET A 176 -10.67 16.29 -0.30
C MET A 176 -11.80 15.69 0.56
N ASN A 177 -11.85 14.37 0.68
CA ASN A 177 -12.88 13.62 1.39
C ASN A 177 -12.45 13.18 2.78
N ASN A 178 -11.29 13.59 3.28
CA ASN A 178 -10.84 13.32 4.65
C ASN A 178 -10.71 14.61 5.47
#